data_AF-A0A1M4VMV2-F1
#
_entry.id   AF-A0A1M4VMV2-F1
#
_cell.length_a   1.000
_cell.length_b   1.000
_cell.length_c   1.000
_cell.angle_alpha   90.00
_cell.angle_beta   90.00
_cell.angle_gamma   90.00
#
_symmetry.space_group_name_H-M   'P 1'
#
loop_
_entity.id
_entity.type
_entity.pdbx_description
1 polymer ?
#
loop_
_entity_poly.entity_id
_entity_poly.type
_entity_poly.pdbx_seq_one_letter_code
_entity_poly.pdbx_strand_id
1 'polypeptide(L)'
;MTSTTLAQSYLLKATKRLKILPVLFGEEAYSDVIREAQEIVELALKGMLRWIGVDPPKQHDVGYLLVEFQDRLPPEVSREAQRLAQISRWLRKEREFAFYGDVDFIPTEEYTREDAARAMDDARFTVQVAALLIRPQEN
;
A
#
# COMPACT_ATOMS: atom_id res chain seq x y z
N MET A 1 9.28 -8.72 20.60
CA MET A 1 8.34 -8.15 19.60
C MET A 1 7.78 -9.31 18.80
N THR A 2 6.46 -9.52 18.79
CA THR A 2 5.83 -10.61 18.02
C THR A 2 5.55 -10.17 16.58
N SER A 3 5.28 -11.12 15.68
CA SER A 3 4.83 -10.82 14.31
C SER A 3 3.57 -9.94 14.30
N THR A 4 2.66 -10.15 15.26
CA THR A 4 1.43 -9.37 15.43
C THR A 4 1.69 -7.93 15.88
N THR A 5 2.60 -7.70 16.83
CA THR A 5 3.01 -6.33 17.22
C THR A 5 3.62 -5.56 16.04
N LEU A 6 4.41 -6.23 15.21
CA LEU A 6 5.00 -5.60 14.03
C LEU A 6 3.94 -5.29 12.94
N ALA A 7 2.98 -6.20 12.74
CA ALA A 7 1.84 -5.96 11.84
C ALA A 7 1.03 -4.73 12.27
N GLN A 8 0.74 -4.59 13.57
CA GLN A 8 0.06 -3.42 14.14
C GLN A 8 0.87 -2.14 13.92
N SER A 9 2.20 -2.19 14.11
CA SER A 9 3.08 -1.06 13.84
C SER A 9 3.04 -0.63 12.37
N TYR A 10 3.01 -1.59 11.43
CA TYR A 10 2.90 -1.29 9.99
C TYR A 10 1.57 -0.64 9.64
N LEU A 11 0.45 -1.16 10.14
CA LEU A 11 -0.86 -0.53 9.94
C LEU A 11 -0.88 0.88 10.52
N LEU A 12 -0.34 1.10 11.72
CA LEU A 12 -0.26 2.43 12.34
C LEU A 12 0.52 3.41 11.46
N LYS A 13 1.66 2.98 10.90
CA LYS A 13 2.47 3.80 9.99
C LYS A 13 1.73 4.12 8.70
N ALA A 14 1.12 3.11 8.06
CA ALA A 14 0.34 3.29 6.83
C ALA A 14 -0.81 4.28 7.03
N THR A 15 -1.56 4.14 8.12
CA THR A 15 -2.67 5.04 8.49
C THR A 15 -2.21 6.47 8.75
N LYS A 16 -1.05 6.67 9.39
CA LYS A 16 -0.49 8.02 9.59
C LYS A 16 -0.06 8.65 8.26
N ARG A 17 0.60 7.88 7.42
CA ARG A 17 1.10 8.31 6.10
C ARG A 17 -0.03 8.67 5.13
N LEU A 18 -1.16 7.94 5.15
CA LEU A 18 -2.33 8.29 4.35
C LEU A 18 -2.78 9.76 4.46
N LYS A 19 -2.55 10.39 5.61
CA LYS A 19 -2.97 11.77 5.85
C LYS A 19 -2.26 12.79 4.96
N ILE A 20 -1.10 12.46 4.40
CA ILE A 20 -0.34 13.39 3.54
C ILE A 20 -0.81 13.36 2.09
N LEU A 21 -1.45 12.28 1.64
CA LEU A 21 -1.85 12.15 0.22
C LEU A 21 -2.77 13.29 -0.25
N PRO A 22 -3.80 13.72 0.51
CA PRO A 22 -4.63 14.86 0.10
C PRO A 22 -3.86 16.18 0.04
N VAL A 23 -2.82 16.34 0.86
CA VAL A 23 -1.98 17.54 0.86
C VAL A 23 -1.13 17.57 -0.41
N LEU A 24 -0.39 16.50 -0.70
CA LEU A 24 0.41 16.38 -1.92
C LEU A 24 -0.44 16.51 -3.18
N PHE A 25 -1.65 15.92 -3.17
CA PHE A 25 -2.60 16.03 -4.26
C PHE A 25 -3.06 17.48 -4.49
N GLY A 26 -3.29 18.24 -3.40
CA GLY A 26 -3.67 19.65 -3.46
C GLY A 26 -2.55 20.57 -3.97
N GLU A 27 -1.29 20.20 -3.71
CA GLU A 27 -0.09 20.87 -4.23
C GLU A 27 0.28 20.44 -5.66
N GLU A 28 -0.58 19.65 -6.31
CA GLU A 28 -0.34 19.09 -7.65
C GLU A 28 0.95 18.23 -7.75
N ALA A 29 1.45 17.73 -6.61
CA ALA A 29 2.62 16.87 -6.50
C ALA A 29 2.25 15.40 -6.82
N TYR A 30 1.78 15.15 -8.05
CA TYR A 30 1.17 13.88 -8.45
C TYR A 30 2.13 12.69 -8.38
N SER A 31 3.39 12.88 -8.77
CA SER A 31 4.43 11.85 -8.63
C SER A 31 4.66 11.47 -7.15
N ASP A 32 4.65 12.46 -6.25
CA ASP A 32 4.80 12.22 -4.81
C ASP A 32 3.59 11.51 -4.20
N VAL A 33 2.37 11.80 -4.67
CA VAL A 33 1.16 11.06 -4.27
C VAL A 33 1.32 9.57 -4.61
N ILE A 34 1.76 9.25 -5.82
CA ILE A 34 1.95 7.87 -6.28
C ILE A 34 3.06 7.18 -5.48
N ARG A 35 4.18 7.88 -5.26
CA ARG A 35 5.32 7.35 -4.50
C ARG A 35 4.96 7.04 -3.06
N GLU A 36 4.22 7.92 -2.40
CA GLU A 36 3.80 7.76 -1.01
C GLU A 36 2.69 6.71 -0.88
N ALA A 37 1.74 6.68 -1.84
CA ALA A 37 0.73 5.63 -1.94
C ALA A 37 1.36 4.24 -2.04
N GLN A 38 2.43 4.08 -2.82
CA GLN A 38 3.17 2.82 -2.92
C GLN A 38 3.69 2.32 -1.56
N GLU A 39 4.30 3.20 -0.76
CA GLU A 39 4.82 2.83 0.57
C GLU A 39 3.70 2.49 1.56
N ILE A 40 2.58 3.21 1.49
CA ILE A 40 1.39 2.95 2.30
C ILE A 40 0.84 1.56 2.00
N VAL A 41 0.66 1.24 0.70
CA VAL A 41 0.18 -0.07 0.25
C VAL A 41 1.15 -1.15 0.71
N GLU A 42 2.45 -1.02 0.42
CA GLU A 42 3.45 -2.02 0.82
C GLU A 42 3.42 -2.31 2.33
N LEU A 43 3.37 -1.27 3.17
CA LEU A 43 3.29 -1.45 4.62
C LEU A 43 2.01 -2.17 5.05
N ALA A 44 0.87 -1.79 4.49
CA ALA A 44 -0.42 -2.40 4.81
C ALA A 44 -0.45 -3.89 4.41
N LEU A 45 0.00 -4.23 3.19
CA LEU A 45 0.05 -5.62 2.72
C LEU A 45 1.03 -6.48 3.54
N LYS A 46 2.23 -5.95 3.83
CA LYS A 46 3.19 -6.63 4.71
C LYS A 46 2.65 -6.80 6.12
N GLY A 47 1.86 -5.84 6.61
CA GLY A 47 1.16 -5.94 7.88
C GLY A 47 0.18 -7.10 7.89
N MET A 48 -0.65 -7.23 6.85
CA MET A 48 -1.62 -8.31 6.71
C MET A 48 -0.92 -9.69 6.67
N LEU A 49 0.14 -9.84 5.88
CA LEU A 49 0.94 -11.06 5.83
C LEU A 49 1.51 -11.44 7.20
N ARG A 50 2.12 -10.48 7.90
CA ARG A 50 2.66 -10.70 9.25
C ARG A 50 1.58 -11.10 10.25
N TRP A 51 0.39 -10.52 10.13
CA TRP A 51 -0.75 -10.82 11.00
C TRP A 51 -1.22 -12.27 10.85
N ILE A 52 -1.34 -12.76 9.62
CA ILE A 52 -1.71 -14.16 9.37
C ILE A 52 -0.57 -15.15 9.65
N GLY A 53 0.63 -14.68 10.01
CA GLY A 53 1.79 -15.52 10.31
C GLY A 53 2.61 -15.91 9.08
N VAL A 54 2.66 -15.03 8.07
CA VAL A 54 3.55 -15.12 6.90
C VAL A 54 4.62 -14.05 7.03
N ASP A 55 5.90 -14.41 6.94
CA ASP A 55 6.99 -13.42 6.90
C ASP A 55 7.14 -12.88 5.47
N PRO A 56 6.86 -11.59 5.22
CA PRO A 56 6.98 -11.03 3.88
C PRO A 56 8.44 -10.93 3.43
N PRO A 57 8.74 -11.18 2.15
CA PRO A 57 10.09 -11.05 1.61
C PRO A 57 10.57 -9.59 1.62
N LYS A 58 11.88 -9.41 1.39
CA LYS A 58 12.52 -8.10 1.19
C LYS A 58 12.26 -7.55 -0.22
N GLN A 59 11.02 -7.59 -0.67
CA GLN A 59 10.55 -7.09 -1.95
C GLN A 59 9.44 -6.05 -1.73
N HIS A 60 9.22 -5.17 -2.72
CA HIS A 60 8.23 -4.10 -2.63
C HIS A 60 6.83 -4.54 -3.07
N ASP A 61 6.73 -5.43 -4.06
CA ASP A 61 5.48 -6.08 -4.42
C ASP A 61 5.32 -7.38 -3.63
N VAL A 62 4.29 -7.44 -2.79
CA VAL A 62 3.95 -8.62 -1.99
C VAL A 62 2.48 -9.01 -2.15
N GLY A 63 1.75 -8.36 -3.06
CA GLY A 63 0.31 -8.54 -3.19
C GLY A 63 -0.08 -9.96 -3.63
N TYR A 64 0.77 -10.60 -4.45
CA TYR A 64 0.57 -12.00 -4.87
C TYR A 64 0.51 -12.98 -3.69
N LEU A 65 1.20 -12.68 -2.57
CA LEU A 65 1.18 -13.55 -1.39
C LEU A 65 -0.18 -13.52 -0.69
N LEU A 66 -0.95 -12.44 -0.78
CA LEU A 66 -2.32 -12.42 -0.24
C LEU A 66 -3.26 -13.32 -1.04
N VAL A 67 -3.01 -13.48 -2.33
CA VAL A 67 -3.74 -14.43 -3.18
C VAL A 67 -3.33 -15.86 -2.83
N GLU A 68 -2.03 -16.11 -2.70
CA GLU A 68 -1.49 -17.43 -2.34
C GLU A 68 -2.02 -17.91 -0.98
N PHE A 69 -2.10 -17.01 0.00
CA PHE A 69 -2.57 -17.30 1.36
C PHE A 69 -4.02 -16.88 1.61
N GLN A 70 -4.85 -16.78 0.57
CA GLN A 70 -6.22 -16.28 0.68
C GLN A 70 -7.11 -17.08 1.66
N ASP A 71 -6.82 -18.37 1.84
CA ASP A 71 -7.55 -19.28 2.73
C ASP A 71 -7.28 -19.01 4.22
N ARG A 72 -6.23 -18.22 4.53
CA ARG A 72 -5.88 -17.77 5.89
C ARG A 72 -6.50 -16.41 6.22
N LEU A 73 -7.17 -15.78 5.27
CA LEU A 73 -7.82 -14.48 5.43
C LEU A 73 -9.30 -14.68 5.80
N PRO A 74 -9.89 -13.79 6.61
CA PRO A 74 -11.33 -13.77 6.82
C PRO A 74 -12.05 -13.45 5.49
N PRO A 75 -13.31 -13.90 5.29
CA PRO A 75 -14.01 -13.77 4.00
C PRO A 75 -14.06 -12.35 3.44
N GLU A 76 -14.18 -11.34 4.32
CA GLU A 76 -14.22 -9.93 3.94
C GLU A 76 -12.92 -9.45 3.29
N VAL A 77 -11.78 -9.96 3.73
CA VAL A 77 -10.45 -9.59 3.22
C VAL A 77 -10.05 -10.50 2.06
N SER A 78 -10.40 -11.79 2.14
CA SER A 78 -10.11 -12.81 1.12
C SER A 78 -10.69 -12.43 -0.24
N ARG A 79 -11.94 -11.91 -0.27
CA ARG A 79 -12.59 -11.43 -1.51
C ARG A 79 -11.84 -10.30 -2.21
N GLU A 80 -11.06 -9.52 -1.47
CA GLU A 80 -10.30 -8.38 -1.99
C GLU A 80 -8.86 -8.73 -2.39
N ALA A 81 -8.38 -9.95 -2.11
CA ALA A 81 -6.98 -10.35 -2.32
C ALA A 81 -6.49 -10.10 -3.75
N GLN A 82 -7.32 -10.40 -4.75
CA GLN A 82 -6.99 -10.15 -6.17
C GLN A 82 -6.83 -8.67 -6.48
N ARG A 83 -7.71 -7.82 -5.94
CA ARG A 83 -7.65 -6.36 -6.13
C ARG A 83 -6.41 -5.79 -5.45
N LEU A 84 -6.13 -6.20 -4.22
CA LEU A 84 -4.93 -5.80 -3.47
C LEU A 84 -3.64 -6.17 -4.23
N ALA A 85 -3.61 -7.36 -4.84
CA ALA A 85 -2.49 -7.78 -5.67
C ALA A 85 -2.29 -6.91 -6.92
N GLN A 86 -3.37 -6.53 -7.59
CA GLN A 86 -3.32 -5.65 -8.75
C GLN A 86 -2.81 -4.25 -8.39
N ILE A 87 -3.28 -3.70 -7.26
CA ILE A 87 -2.83 -2.40 -6.72
C ILE A 87 -1.33 -2.42 -6.43
N SER A 88 -0.87 -3.41 -5.66
CA SER A 88 0.54 -3.60 -5.30
C SER A 88 1.43 -3.65 -6.53
N ARG A 89 1.03 -4.46 -7.52
CA ARG A 89 1.79 -4.65 -8.75
C ARG A 89 1.87 -3.38 -9.59
N TRP A 90 0.79 -2.61 -9.68
CA TRP A 90 0.78 -1.33 -10.39
C TRP A 90 1.69 -0.32 -9.70
N LEU A 91 1.46 -0.02 -8.42
CA LEU A 91 2.24 0.98 -7.69
C LEU A 91 3.72 0.61 -7.58
N ARG A 92 4.07 -0.69 -7.51
CA ARG A 92 5.48 -1.12 -7.56
C ARG A 92 6.12 -0.74 -8.89
N LYS A 93 5.43 -0.84 -10.02
CA LYS A 93 5.99 -0.47 -11.33
C LYS A 93 6.29 1.02 -11.40
N GLU A 94 5.41 1.84 -10.82
CA GLU A 94 5.57 3.30 -10.79
C GLU A 94 6.61 3.78 -9.77
N ARG A 95 6.97 2.95 -8.79
CA ARG A 95 7.79 3.35 -7.64
C ARG A 95 9.07 4.11 -7.99
N GLU A 96 9.88 3.58 -8.90
CA GLU A 96 11.16 4.20 -9.27
C GLU A 96 10.95 5.40 -10.20
N PHE A 97 10.03 5.29 -11.18
CA PHE A 97 9.71 6.36 -12.11
C PHE A 97 9.15 7.58 -11.39
N ALA A 98 8.20 7.40 -10.46
CA ALA A 98 7.63 8.47 -9.65
C ALA A 98 8.65 9.20 -8.76
N PHE A 99 9.81 8.59 -8.49
CA PHE A 99 10.83 9.21 -7.65
C PHE A 99 12.00 9.81 -8.43
N TYR A 100 12.54 9.07 -9.40
CA TYR A 100 13.75 9.47 -10.13
C TYR A 100 13.49 9.92 -11.56
N GLY A 101 12.36 9.54 -12.14
CA GLY A 101 12.13 9.64 -13.57
C GLY A 101 13.10 8.77 -14.39
N ASP A 102 13.24 9.14 -15.66
CA ASP A 102 14.22 8.59 -16.61
C ASP A 102 14.63 9.70 -17.59
N VAL A 103 15.58 9.43 -18.50
CA VAL A 103 16.10 10.40 -19.49
C VAL A 103 14.98 11.08 -20.27
N ASP A 104 13.91 10.35 -20.60
CA ASP A 104 12.75 10.84 -21.36
C ASP A 104 11.47 10.85 -20.51
N PHE A 105 11.58 10.87 -19.17
CA PHE A 105 10.42 10.85 -18.28
C PHE A 105 10.66 11.75 -17.05
N ILE A 106 10.02 12.91 -17.03
CA ILE A 106 10.10 13.87 -15.92
C ILE A 106 8.89 13.65 -15.00
N PRO A 107 9.04 13.15 -13.76
CA PRO A 107 7.90 12.71 -12.94
C PRO A 107 6.89 13.82 -12.64
N THR A 108 7.38 15.05 -12.47
CA THR A 108 6.54 16.22 -12.20
C THR A 108 5.73 16.70 -13.41
N GLU A 109 6.02 16.18 -14.60
CA GLU A 109 5.35 16.56 -15.86
C GLU A 109 4.46 15.43 -16.42
N GLU A 110 4.85 14.17 -16.19
CA GLU A 110 4.23 13.01 -16.82
C GLU A 110 3.05 12.41 -16.03
N TYR A 111 3.05 12.53 -14.70
CA TYR A 111 1.96 11.98 -13.89
C TYR A 111 0.75 12.90 -13.87
N THR A 112 -0.42 12.33 -14.12
CA THR A 112 -1.68 13.08 -14.19
C THR A 112 -2.38 13.16 -12.85
N ARG A 113 -3.34 14.08 -12.76
CA ARG A 113 -4.28 14.16 -11.64
C ARG A 113 -5.05 12.86 -11.45
N GLU A 114 -5.43 12.19 -12.55
CA GLU A 114 -6.14 10.93 -12.55
C GLU A 114 -5.29 9.79 -11.98
N ASP A 115 -4.00 9.74 -12.32
CA ASP A 115 -3.06 8.76 -11.75
C ASP A 115 -2.90 8.94 -10.23
N ALA A 116 -2.72 10.18 -9.79
CA ALA A 116 -2.62 10.52 -8.38
C ALA A 116 -3.92 10.23 -7.61
N ALA A 117 -5.08 10.53 -8.20
CA ALA A 117 -6.37 10.25 -7.59
C ALA A 117 -6.57 8.74 -7.40
N ARG A 118 -6.27 7.96 -8.45
CA ARG A 118 -6.30 6.49 -8.38
C ARG A 118 -5.38 5.96 -7.30
N ALA A 119 -4.13 6.44 -7.23
CA ALA A 119 -3.15 5.98 -6.24
C ALA A 119 -3.61 6.28 -4.81
N MET A 120 -4.20 7.46 -4.59
CA MET A 120 -4.75 7.85 -3.30
C MET A 120 -5.94 6.97 -2.89
N ASP A 121 -6.85 6.68 -3.81
CA ASP A 121 -8.01 5.82 -3.55
C ASP A 121 -7.59 4.36 -3.29
N ASP A 122 -6.65 3.84 -4.07
CA ASP A 122 -6.10 2.49 -3.91
C ASP A 122 -5.34 2.33 -2.58
N ALA A 123 -4.59 3.35 -2.16
CA ALA A 123 -3.93 3.38 -0.86
C ALA A 123 -4.97 3.43 0.29
N ARG A 124 -6.00 4.27 0.18
CA ARG A 124 -7.08 4.35 1.17
C ARG A 124 -7.80 3.02 1.30
N PHE A 125 -8.18 2.41 0.18
CA PHE A 125 -8.83 1.10 0.12
C PHE A 125 -7.96 0.03 0.79
N THR A 126 -6.68 -0.03 0.45
CA THR A 126 -5.74 -1.03 1.00
C THR A 126 -5.64 -0.94 2.53
N VAL A 127 -5.54 0.27 3.09
CA VAL A 127 -5.48 0.45 4.55
C VAL A 127 -6.82 0.10 5.22
N GLN A 128 -7.95 0.43 4.59
CA GLN A 128 -9.27 0.02 5.10
C GLN A 128 -9.38 -1.51 5.20
N VAL A 129 -8.99 -2.23 4.15
CA VAL A 129 -8.99 -3.70 4.16
C VAL A 129 -8.02 -4.25 5.20
N ALA A 130 -6.82 -3.68 5.33
CA ALA A 130 -5.86 -4.09 6.36
C ALA A 130 -6.40 -3.89 7.78
N ALA A 131 -7.19 -2.83 8.02
CA ALA A 131 -7.82 -2.55 9.31
C ALA A 131 -8.95 -3.52 9.67
N LEU A 132 -9.59 -4.16 8.68
CA LEU A 132 -10.56 -5.25 8.94
C LEU A 132 -9.87 -6.51 9.49
N LEU A 133 -8.59 -6.70 9.16
CA LEU A 133 -7.81 -7.88 9.55
C LEU A 133 -7.02 -7.67 10.85
N ILE A 134 -6.27 -6.58 10.91
CA ILE A 134 -5.27 -6.32 11.96
C ILE A 134 -5.95 -5.62 13.13
N ARG A 135 -6.05 -6.30 14.28
CA ARG A 135 -6.62 -5.68 15.48
C ARG A 135 -5.66 -4.63 16.04
N PRO A 136 -6.14 -3.46 16.49
CA PRO A 136 -5.30 -2.46 17.18
C PRO A 136 -4.62 -3.06 18.41
N GLN A 137 -3.51 -2.46 18.87
CA GLN A 137 -3.03 -2.75 20.22
C GLN A 137 -4.06 -2.21 21.21
N GLU A 138 -4.55 -3.07 22.09
CA GLU A 138 -5.20 -2.64 23.32
C GLU A 138 -4.10 -1.99 24.18
N ASN A 139 -4.29 -0.71 24.50
CA ASN A 139 -3.43 0.01 25.46
C ASN A 139 -3.78 -0.41 26.88
#